data_AF-A0A2P9F7G8-F1
#
_entry.id   AF-A0A2P9F7G8-F1
#
_cell.length_a   1.000
_cell.length_b   1.000
_cell.length_c   1.000
_cell.angle_alpha   90.00
_cell.angle_beta   90.00
_cell.angle_gamma   90.00
#
_symmetry.space_group_name_H-M   'P 1'
#
loop_
_entity.id
_entity.type
_entity.pdbx_description
1 polymer ?
#
loop_
_entity_poly.entity_id
_entity_poly.type
_entity_poly.pdbx_seq_one_letter_code
_entity_poly.pdbx_strand_id
1 'polypeptide(L)'
;MEELARKAGITVRTLRFYRERRLIPPPRREGRIAWYDDTHLARLRTISALLERGHTLNGIAELAEAFDQGRDVGELLGLGAPTEETPVRLTPEALADHFGDQATPENLSAALDLGYLATDGGEIVHLSRRLLDVSAALVREGIPLADVLATGRQVRTHAEALATLFTDLILNHPDHTPEDLERLRPLAKSVAEAELSMALDRRLRQAGREDEQP
;
A
#
# COMPACT_ATOMS: atom_id res chain seq x y z
N MET A 1 -0.55 -22.19 -23.62
CA MET A 1 0.01 -20.90 -24.06
C MET A 1 -0.85 -20.25 -25.13
N GLU A 2 -1.15 -20.94 -26.25
CA GLU A 2 -2.07 -20.44 -27.29
C GLU A 2 -3.43 -20.05 -26.73
N GLU A 3 -4.04 -20.93 -25.93
CA GLU A 3 -5.34 -20.66 -25.30
C GLU A 3 -5.31 -19.45 -24.36
N LEU A 4 -4.22 -19.27 -23.59
CA LEU A 4 -4.05 -18.12 -22.71
C LEU A 4 -3.93 -16.82 -23.53
N ALA A 5 -3.11 -16.82 -24.58
CA ALA A 5 -2.94 -15.67 -25.46
C ALA A 5 -4.28 -15.25 -26.09
N ARG A 6 -5.05 -16.24 -26.57
CA ARG A 6 -6.40 -16.04 -27.11
C ARG A 6 -7.35 -15.44 -26.07
N LYS A 7 -7.40 -15.98 -24.85
CA LYS A 7 -8.25 -15.46 -23.75
C LYS A 7 -7.85 -14.05 -23.29
N ALA A 8 -6.56 -13.72 -23.39
CA ALA A 8 -6.01 -12.40 -23.05
C ALA A 8 -6.11 -11.39 -24.22
N GLY A 9 -6.56 -11.81 -25.41
CA GLY A 9 -6.65 -10.93 -26.57
C GLY A 9 -5.29 -10.51 -27.17
N ILE A 10 -4.22 -11.26 -26.89
CA ILE A 10 -2.87 -10.97 -27.38
C ILE A 10 -2.31 -12.09 -28.26
N THR A 11 -1.25 -11.79 -29.00
CA THR A 11 -0.56 -12.83 -29.78
C THR A 11 0.30 -13.72 -28.89
N VAL A 12 0.55 -14.97 -29.31
CA VAL A 12 1.50 -15.87 -28.64
C VAL A 12 2.92 -15.28 -28.61
N ARG A 13 3.28 -14.47 -29.63
CA ARG A 13 4.55 -13.74 -29.67
C ARG A 13 4.62 -12.72 -28.53
N THR A 14 3.57 -11.92 -28.33
CA THR A 14 3.46 -10.96 -27.22
C THR A 14 3.52 -11.68 -25.87
N LEU A 15 2.81 -12.79 -25.72
CA LEU A 15 2.82 -13.58 -24.48
C LEU A 15 4.23 -14.12 -24.15
N ARG A 16 4.98 -14.61 -25.14
CA ARG A 16 6.39 -15.03 -24.92
C ARG A 16 7.26 -13.86 -24.48
N PHE A 17 7.10 -12.72 -25.16
CA PHE A 17 7.84 -11.51 -24.85
C PHE A 17 7.58 -11.00 -23.42
N TYR A 18 6.33 -11.02 -22.94
CA TYR A 18 6.01 -10.67 -21.56
C TYR A 18 6.63 -11.65 -20.55
N ARG A 19 6.59 -12.96 -20.83
CA ARG A 19 7.25 -13.95 -19.97
C ARG A 19 8.77 -13.74 -19.91
N GLU A 20 9.41 -13.45 -21.04
CA GLU A 20 10.86 -13.18 -21.11
C GLU A 20 11.25 -11.95 -20.28
N ARG A 21 10.36 -10.95 -20.22
CA ARG A 21 10.52 -9.76 -19.36
C ARG A 21 10.04 -9.96 -17.91
N ARG A 22 9.72 -11.19 -17.49
CA ARG A 22 9.21 -11.52 -16.14
C ARG A 22 7.94 -10.77 -15.74
N LEU A 23 7.16 -10.26 -16.70
CA LEU A 23 5.89 -9.58 -16.45
C LEU A 23 4.78 -10.55 -15.97
N ILE A 24 5.02 -11.85 -16.06
CA ILE A 24 4.06 -12.89 -15.68
C ILE A 24 4.84 -13.93 -14.88
N PRO A 25 4.32 -14.43 -13.74
CA PRO A 25 4.99 -15.43 -12.96
C PRO A 25 5.27 -16.69 -13.79
N PRO A 26 6.31 -17.46 -13.42
CA PRO A 26 6.62 -18.69 -14.13
C PRO A 26 5.45 -19.67 -14.03
N PRO A 27 5.05 -20.31 -15.15
CA PRO A 27 3.98 -21.29 -15.14
C PRO A 27 4.37 -22.52 -14.32
N ARG A 28 3.40 -23.15 -13.66
CA ARG A 28 3.62 -24.43 -13.00
C ARG A 28 4.02 -25.47 -14.05
N ARG A 29 5.09 -26.21 -13.78
CA ARG A 29 5.61 -27.23 -14.70
C ARG A 29 5.22 -28.62 -14.22
N GLU A 30 4.58 -29.38 -15.09
CA GLU A 30 4.41 -30.84 -14.94
C GLU A 30 5.08 -31.52 -16.13
N GLY A 31 6.26 -32.11 -15.89
CA GLY A 31 7.10 -32.66 -16.94
C GLY A 31 7.50 -31.59 -17.97
N ARG A 32 7.11 -31.77 -19.23
CA ARG A 32 7.39 -30.83 -20.34
C ARG A 32 6.26 -29.82 -20.58
N ILE A 33 5.18 -29.89 -19.81
CA ILE A 33 3.98 -29.06 -20.00
C ILE A 33 4.03 -27.89 -19.03
N ALA A 34 3.83 -26.69 -19.57
CA ALA A 34 3.68 -25.46 -18.79
C ALA A 34 2.19 -25.15 -18.61
N TRP A 35 1.73 -25.20 -17.36
CA TRP A 35 0.37 -24.88 -16.96
C TRP A 35 0.23 -23.40 -16.61
N TYR A 36 -0.75 -22.77 -17.22
CA TYR A 36 -1.14 -21.39 -16.96
C TYR A 36 -2.55 -21.41 -16.37
N ASP A 37 -2.73 -20.79 -15.23
CA ASP A 37 -4.00 -20.68 -14.50
C ASP A 37 -4.64 -19.29 -14.69
N ASP A 38 -5.73 -19.05 -13.97
CA ASP A 38 -6.47 -17.80 -14.03
C ASP A 38 -5.67 -16.60 -13.50
N THR A 39 -4.69 -16.81 -12.61
CA THR A 39 -3.78 -15.76 -12.13
C THR A 39 -2.93 -15.21 -13.28
N HIS A 40 -2.47 -16.07 -14.19
CA HIS A 40 -1.74 -15.64 -15.38
C HIS A 40 -2.63 -14.81 -16.31
N LEU A 41 -3.90 -15.18 -16.46
CA LEU A 41 -4.85 -14.44 -17.29
C LEU A 41 -5.21 -13.08 -16.69
N ALA A 42 -5.41 -13.01 -15.37
CA ALA A 42 -5.66 -11.77 -14.65
C ALA A 42 -4.49 -10.79 -14.85
N ARG A 43 -3.25 -11.24 -14.60
CA ARG A 43 -2.05 -10.39 -14.78
C ARG A 43 -1.87 -9.91 -16.22
N LEU A 44 -2.21 -10.73 -17.22
CA LEU A 44 -2.20 -10.31 -18.62
C LEU A 44 -3.19 -9.18 -18.92
N ARG A 45 -4.42 -9.28 -18.39
CA ARG A 45 -5.43 -8.23 -18.54
C ARG A 45 -4.98 -6.95 -17.85
N THR A 46 -4.31 -7.06 -16.71
CA THR A 46 -3.70 -5.93 -16.01
C THR A 46 -2.65 -5.22 -16.81
N ILE A 47 -1.72 -5.97 -17.40
CA ILE A 47 -0.69 -5.39 -18.27
C ILE A 47 -1.35 -4.62 -19.42
N SER A 48 -2.34 -5.21 -20.09
CA SER A 48 -3.08 -4.54 -21.17
C SER A 48 -3.76 -3.25 -20.70
N ALA A 49 -4.48 -3.30 -19.58
CA ALA A 49 -5.22 -2.17 -19.02
C ALA A 49 -4.31 -1.01 -18.57
N LEU A 50 -3.12 -1.32 -18.04
CA LEU A 50 -2.12 -0.31 -17.68
C LEU A 50 -1.45 0.30 -18.91
N LEU A 51 -1.17 -0.50 -19.95
CA LEU A 51 -0.64 0.01 -21.21
C LEU A 51 -1.62 0.96 -21.91
N GLU A 52 -2.91 0.62 -21.91
CA GLU A 52 -3.97 1.49 -22.48
C GLU A 52 -4.07 2.84 -21.78
N ARG A 53 -3.70 2.91 -20.50
CA ARG A 53 -3.65 4.15 -19.69
C ARG A 53 -2.34 4.94 -19.86
N GLY A 54 -1.41 4.46 -20.69
CA GLY A 54 -0.16 5.16 -21.01
C GLY A 54 1.05 4.76 -20.14
N HIS A 55 0.92 3.74 -19.28
CA HIS A 55 2.09 3.21 -18.57
C HIS A 55 3.05 2.52 -19.54
N THR A 56 4.35 2.55 -19.24
CA THR A 56 5.35 1.86 -20.06
C THR A 56 5.49 0.41 -19.64
N LEU A 57 5.82 -0.47 -20.59
CA LEU A 57 6.12 -1.88 -20.29
C LEU A 57 7.23 -2.05 -19.25
N ASN A 58 8.21 -1.14 -19.22
CA ASN A 58 9.30 -1.18 -18.26
C ASN A 58 8.79 -0.84 -16.85
N GLY A 59 8.03 0.25 -16.72
CA GLY A 59 7.40 0.59 -15.44
C GLY A 59 6.48 -0.52 -14.94
N ILE A 60 5.66 -1.13 -15.81
CA ILE A 60 4.80 -2.26 -15.43
C ILE A 60 5.64 -3.47 -14.95
N ALA A 61 6.79 -3.74 -15.56
CA ALA A 61 7.68 -4.82 -15.12
C ALA A 61 8.26 -4.55 -13.73
N GLU A 62 8.71 -3.32 -13.48
CA GLU A 62 9.23 -2.89 -12.19
C GLU A 62 8.15 -2.91 -11.10
N LEU A 63 6.93 -2.47 -11.41
CA LEU A 63 5.77 -2.57 -10.51
C LEU A 63 5.45 -4.03 -10.17
N ALA A 64 5.42 -4.91 -11.18
CA ALA A 64 5.15 -6.32 -10.99
C ALA A 64 6.22 -7.02 -10.13
N GLU A 65 7.50 -6.67 -10.34
CA GLU A 65 8.60 -7.19 -9.53
C GLU A 65 8.51 -6.71 -8.07
N ALA A 66 8.19 -5.44 -7.82
CA ALA A 66 7.99 -4.92 -6.47
C ALA A 66 6.86 -5.65 -5.72
N PHE A 67 5.76 -6.00 -6.41
CA PHE A 67 4.68 -6.80 -5.82
C PHE A 67 5.11 -8.24 -5.55
N ASP A 68 5.79 -8.89 -6.49
CA ASP A 68 6.24 -10.26 -6.30
C ASP A 68 7.26 -10.38 -5.15
N GLN A 69 7.96 -9.30 -4.80
CA GLN A 69 8.87 -9.19 -3.66
C GLN A 69 8.23 -8.57 -2.39
N GLY A 70 6.94 -8.22 -2.44
CA GLY A 70 6.22 -7.61 -1.33
C GLY A 70 6.08 -8.56 -0.13
N ARG A 71 5.82 -7.98 1.05
CA ARG A 71 5.60 -8.76 2.29
C ARG A 71 4.22 -9.39 2.32
N ASP A 72 4.14 -10.63 2.80
CA ASP A 72 2.87 -11.34 2.94
C ASP A 72 1.98 -10.64 3.99
N VAL A 73 0.68 -10.51 3.68
CA VAL A 73 -0.31 -9.89 4.59
C VAL A 73 -0.31 -10.56 5.98
N GLY A 74 -0.12 -11.88 6.05
CA GLY A 74 -0.07 -12.62 7.30
C GLY A 74 1.13 -12.25 8.18
N GLU A 75 2.27 -11.93 7.58
CA GLU A 75 3.44 -11.42 8.31
C GLU A 75 3.21 -10.00 8.83
N LEU A 76 2.54 -9.15 8.04
CA LEU A 76 2.25 -7.76 8.41
C LEU A 76 1.16 -7.64 9.49
N LEU A 77 0.15 -8.51 9.45
CA LEU A 77 -0.94 -8.52 10.41
C LEU A 77 -0.70 -9.45 11.60
N GLY A 78 0.46 -10.14 11.65
CA GLY A 78 0.84 -11.04 12.74
C GLY A 78 -0.32 -11.98 13.10
N LEU A 79 -0.71 -12.83 12.14
CA LEU A 79 -1.88 -13.73 12.17
C LEU A 79 -2.37 -14.06 13.60
N GLY A 80 -3.31 -13.25 14.11
CA GLY A 80 -3.91 -13.42 15.43
C GLY A 80 -4.44 -12.15 16.09
N ALA A 81 -3.89 -10.96 15.81
CA ALA A 81 -4.32 -9.72 16.47
C ALA A 81 -5.42 -8.99 15.67
N PRO A 82 -6.53 -8.55 16.30
CA PRO A 82 -7.50 -7.69 15.64
C PRO A 82 -6.89 -6.31 15.36
N THR A 83 -6.72 -6.00 14.07
CA THR A 83 -6.47 -4.62 13.62
C THR A 83 -7.81 -3.88 13.54
N GLU A 84 -7.83 -2.61 13.95
CA GLU A 84 -8.98 -1.73 13.70
C GLU A 84 -9.02 -1.23 12.25
N GLU A 85 -7.92 -1.38 11.52
CA GLU A 85 -7.85 -0.98 10.13
C GLU A 85 -8.50 -2.05 9.25
N THR A 86 -9.28 -1.61 8.26
CA THR A 86 -9.92 -2.51 7.29
C THR A 86 -9.00 -2.68 6.09
N PRO A 87 -8.42 -3.87 5.87
CA PRO A 87 -7.61 -4.14 4.68
C PRO A 87 -8.49 -4.17 3.43
N VAL A 88 -7.94 -3.73 2.31
CA VAL A 88 -8.62 -3.72 1.02
C VAL A 88 -7.74 -4.41 -0.01
N ARG A 89 -8.30 -5.44 -0.65
CA ARG A 89 -7.67 -6.11 -1.79
C ARG A 89 -7.90 -5.27 -3.03
N LEU A 90 -6.83 -5.03 -3.77
CA LEU A 90 -6.80 -4.22 -4.96
C LEU A 90 -6.09 -4.98 -6.07
N THR A 91 -6.59 -4.83 -7.28
CA THR A 91 -5.81 -5.19 -8.46
C THR A 91 -4.81 -4.06 -8.77
N PRO A 92 -3.72 -4.30 -9.52
CA PRO A 92 -2.79 -3.24 -9.88
C PRO A 92 -3.44 -2.10 -10.68
N GLU A 93 -4.47 -2.39 -11.47
CA GLU A 93 -5.29 -1.38 -12.16
C GLU A 93 -6.06 -0.52 -11.18
N ALA A 94 -6.71 -1.13 -10.17
CA ALA A 94 -7.44 -0.38 -9.16
C ALA A 94 -6.50 0.54 -8.37
N LEU A 95 -5.29 0.07 -8.03
CA LEU A 95 -4.28 0.92 -7.39
C LEU A 95 -3.85 2.07 -8.31
N ALA A 96 -3.64 1.81 -9.60
CA ALA A 96 -3.33 2.84 -10.57
C ALA A 96 -4.50 3.83 -10.76
N ASP A 97 -5.75 3.40 -10.66
CA ASP A 97 -6.90 4.30 -10.74
C ASP A 97 -6.95 5.29 -9.54
N HIS A 98 -6.36 4.94 -8.38
CA HIS A 98 -6.24 5.83 -7.23
C HIS A 98 -5.14 6.89 -7.38
N PHE A 99 -4.01 6.54 -8.00
CA PHE A 99 -2.79 7.36 -7.98
C PHE A 99 -2.28 7.79 -9.36
N GLY A 100 -2.92 7.32 -10.44
CA GLY A 100 -2.55 7.61 -11.82
C GLY A 100 -1.12 7.21 -12.15
N ASP A 101 -0.41 8.14 -12.78
CA ASP A 101 1.01 8.01 -13.12
C ASP A 101 1.95 7.98 -11.90
N GLN A 102 1.45 8.35 -10.72
CA GLN A 102 2.22 8.32 -9.48
C GLN A 102 2.29 6.94 -8.84
N ALA A 103 1.56 5.94 -9.35
CA ALA A 103 1.77 4.53 -9.03
C ALA A 103 3.08 4.02 -9.66
N THR A 104 4.21 4.60 -9.27
CA THR A 104 5.55 4.24 -9.75
C THR A 104 6.19 3.15 -8.86
N PRO A 105 7.17 2.41 -9.37
CA PRO A 105 7.89 1.39 -8.59
C PRO A 105 8.48 1.93 -7.29
N GLU A 106 9.00 3.16 -7.31
CA GLU A 106 9.61 3.81 -6.14
C GLU A 106 8.56 4.09 -5.06
N ASN A 107 7.38 4.60 -5.46
CA ASN A 107 6.30 4.89 -4.53
C ASN A 107 5.69 3.59 -3.96
N LEU A 108 5.55 2.55 -4.79
CA LEU A 108 5.12 1.24 -4.32
C LEU A 108 6.11 0.63 -3.33
N SER A 109 7.41 0.68 -3.64
CA SER A 109 8.46 0.19 -2.75
C SER A 109 8.43 0.94 -1.43
N ALA A 110 8.29 2.28 -1.46
CA ALA A 110 8.15 3.07 -0.25
C ALA A 110 6.89 2.71 0.56
N ALA A 111 5.75 2.47 -0.10
CA ALA A 111 4.51 2.05 0.56
C ALA A 111 4.60 0.63 1.14
N LEU A 112 5.29 -0.29 0.46
CA LEU A 112 5.61 -1.64 0.96
C LEU A 112 6.51 -1.54 2.19
N ASP A 113 7.58 -0.74 2.17
CA ASP A 113 8.49 -0.52 3.30
C ASP A 113 7.75 0.04 4.52
N LEU A 114 6.86 1.01 4.29
CA LEU A 114 5.98 1.59 5.29
C LEU A 114 4.90 0.62 5.78
N GLY A 115 4.75 -0.55 5.16
CA GLY A 115 3.73 -1.53 5.51
C GLY A 115 2.31 -1.06 5.22
N TYR A 116 2.13 -0.09 4.32
CA TYR A 116 0.79 0.30 3.85
C TYR A 116 0.28 -0.66 2.78
N LEU A 117 1.20 -1.23 2.01
CA LEU A 117 0.95 -2.30 1.06
C LEU A 117 1.53 -3.62 1.54
N ALA A 118 0.88 -4.70 1.13
CA ALA A 118 1.25 -6.09 1.32
C ALA A 118 0.81 -6.90 0.09
N THR A 119 1.21 -8.17 0.03
CA THR A 119 0.71 -9.12 -0.97
C THR A 119 0.02 -10.31 -0.33
N ASP A 120 -0.99 -10.83 -1.01
CA ASP A 120 -1.72 -12.04 -0.62
C ASP A 120 -2.08 -12.82 -1.89
N GLY A 121 -1.47 -14.00 -2.08
CA GLY A 121 -1.76 -14.85 -3.23
C GLY A 121 -1.51 -14.22 -4.61
N GLY A 122 -0.67 -13.17 -4.68
CA GLY A 122 -0.40 -12.40 -5.90
C GLY A 122 -1.33 -11.20 -6.13
N GLU A 123 -2.23 -10.92 -5.19
CA GLU A 123 -3.02 -9.68 -5.12
C GLU A 123 -2.33 -8.64 -4.24
N ILE A 124 -2.65 -7.36 -4.49
CA ILE A 124 -2.17 -6.25 -3.67
C ILE A 124 -3.17 -6.04 -2.55
N VAL A 125 -2.69 -5.88 -1.33
CA VAL A 125 -3.52 -5.56 -0.18
C VAL A 125 -3.04 -4.27 0.44
N HIS A 126 -3.92 -3.26 0.46
CA HIS A 126 -3.69 -2.05 1.24
C HIS A 126 -4.21 -2.28 2.66
N LEU A 127 -3.36 -2.11 3.67
CA LEU A 127 -3.70 -2.50 5.05
C LEU A 127 -4.74 -1.59 5.72
N SER A 128 -4.97 -0.40 5.17
CA SER A 128 -5.96 0.55 5.68
C SER A 128 -6.74 1.23 4.55
N ARG A 129 -8.06 1.00 4.48
CA ARG A 129 -8.93 1.72 3.54
C ARG A 129 -8.85 3.24 3.73
N ARG A 130 -8.80 3.70 4.98
CA ARG A 130 -8.77 5.13 5.30
C ARG A 130 -7.50 5.80 4.79
N LEU A 131 -6.34 5.16 4.98
CA LEU A 131 -5.07 5.71 4.48
C LEU A 131 -5.01 5.72 2.94
N LEU A 132 -5.58 4.71 2.27
CA LEU A 132 -5.73 4.71 0.81
C LEU A 132 -6.54 5.93 0.34
N ASP A 133 -7.67 6.20 0.99
CA ASP A 133 -8.56 7.28 0.60
C ASP A 133 -7.95 8.66 0.84
N VAL A 134 -7.33 8.85 2.00
CA VAL A 134 -6.70 10.13 2.36
C VAL A 134 -5.50 10.40 1.47
N SER A 135 -4.64 9.42 1.22
CA SER A 135 -3.48 9.60 0.33
C SER A 135 -3.91 9.91 -1.10
N ALA A 136 -4.93 9.22 -1.64
CA ALA A 136 -5.48 9.53 -2.96
C ALA A 136 -6.16 10.92 -3.00
N ALA A 137 -6.77 11.37 -1.90
CA ALA A 137 -7.30 12.73 -1.80
C ALA A 137 -6.17 13.78 -1.85
N LEU A 138 -5.10 13.62 -1.07
CA LEU A 138 -3.95 14.53 -1.08
C LEU A 138 -3.30 14.61 -2.47
N VAL A 139 -3.18 13.48 -3.16
CA VAL A 139 -2.66 13.43 -4.54
C VAL A 139 -3.55 14.19 -5.52
N ARG A 140 -4.88 14.11 -5.37
CA ARG A 140 -5.82 14.88 -6.20
C ARG A 140 -5.76 16.40 -5.96
N GLU A 141 -5.35 16.82 -4.77
CA GLU A 141 -5.03 18.22 -4.46
C GLU A 141 -3.66 18.67 -5.02
N GLY A 142 -2.97 17.80 -5.78
CA GLY A 142 -1.70 18.11 -6.44
C GLY A 142 -0.45 17.84 -5.61
N ILE A 143 -0.59 17.22 -4.43
CA ILE A 143 0.56 16.84 -3.60
C ILE A 143 1.19 15.56 -4.18
N PRO A 144 2.50 15.54 -4.51
CA PRO A 144 3.14 14.32 -5.01
C PRO A 144 3.03 13.16 -4.01
N LEU A 145 2.71 11.95 -4.50
CA LEU A 145 2.59 10.75 -3.68
C LEU A 145 3.91 10.45 -2.95
N ALA A 146 5.06 10.74 -3.56
CA ALA A 146 6.36 10.61 -2.92
C ALA A 146 6.45 11.46 -1.63
N ASP A 147 5.93 12.70 -1.65
CA ASP A 147 5.92 13.59 -0.48
C ASP A 147 4.91 13.14 0.57
N VAL A 148 3.75 12.62 0.13
CA VAL A 148 2.75 12.01 1.02
C VAL A 148 3.34 10.81 1.76
N LEU A 149 4.04 9.92 1.05
CA LEU A 149 4.70 8.74 1.64
C LEU A 149 5.87 9.14 2.55
N ALA A 150 6.68 10.13 2.16
CA ALA A 150 7.75 10.66 2.99
C ALA A 150 7.22 11.26 4.30
N THR A 151 6.13 12.01 4.22
CA THR A 151 5.42 12.55 5.40
C THR A 151 4.84 11.42 6.24
N GLY A 152 4.21 10.42 5.61
CA GLY A 152 3.68 9.23 6.27
C GLY A 152 4.73 8.46 7.06
N ARG A 153 5.98 8.39 6.56
CA ARG A 153 7.12 7.81 7.30
C ARG A 153 7.38 8.53 8.62
N GLN A 154 7.42 9.86 8.59
CA GLN A 154 7.62 10.67 9.81
C GLN A 154 6.46 10.52 10.79
N VAL A 155 5.23 10.58 10.27
CA VAL A 155 4.01 10.36 11.08
C VAL A 155 4.05 8.99 11.75
N ARG A 156 4.47 7.94 11.04
CA ARG A 156 4.59 6.60 11.60
C ARG A 156 5.63 6.54 12.73
N THR A 157 6.81 7.14 12.56
CA THR A 157 7.81 7.22 13.62
C THR A 157 7.26 7.90 14.88
N HIS A 158 6.51 9.00 14.72
CA HIS A 158 5.89 9.67 15.86
C HIS A 158 4.74 8.87 16.47
N ALA A 159 3.94 8.18 15.66
CA ALA A 159 2.88 7.30 16.14
C ALA A 159 3.43 6.12 16.95
N GLU A 160 4.54 5.51 16.51
CA GLU A 160 5.25 4.46 17.27
C GLU A 160 5.77 5.00 18.60
N ALA A 161 6.37 6.21 18.61
CA ALA A 161 6.79 6.84 19.86
C ALA A 161 5.62 7.13 20.82
N LEU A 162 4.48 7.63 20.30
CA LEU A 162 3.27 7.84 21.09
C LEU A 162 2.73 6.51 21.63
N ALA A 163 2.71 5.46 20.81
CA ALA A 163 2.27 4.13 21.22
C ALA A 163 3.13 3.62 22.38
N THR A 164 4.46 3.71 22.29
CA THR A 164 5.38 3.35 23.38
C THR A 164 5.10 4.16 24.64
N LEU A 165 4.90 5.47 24.54
CA LEU A 165 4.57 6.31 25.71
C LEU A 165 3.30 5.86 26.41
N PHE A 166 2.24 5.55 25.66
CA PHE A 166 0.99 5.08 26.23
C PHE A 166 1.09 3.66 26.79
N THR A 167 1.76 2.74 26.10
CA THR A 167 1.96 1.37 26.59
C THR A 167 2.79 1.38 27.87
N ASP A 168 3.86 2.17 27.92
CA ASP A 168 4.72 2.30 29.11
C ASP A 168 3.95 2.94 30.27
N LEU A 169 3.16 3.99 30.00
CA LEU A 169 2.30 4.60 31.03
C LEU A 169 1.40 3.55 31.67
N ILE A 170 0.69 2.75 30.86
CA ILE A 170 -0.24 1.74 31.36
C ILE A 170 0.50 0.63 32.11
N LEU A 171 1.57 0.06 31.51
CA LEU A 171 2.29 -1.08 32.09
C LEU A 171 3.12 -0.73 33.34
N ASN A 172 3.49 0.54 33.52
CA ASN A 172 4.19 0.99 34.72
C ASN A 172 3.26 1.21 35.93
N HIS A 173 1.94 1.14 35.75
CA HIS A 173 0.98 1.24 36.84
C HIS A 173 0.70 -0.16 37.44
N PRO A 174 0.77 -0.30 38.78
CA PRO A 174 0.77 -1.62 39.44
C PRO A 174 -0.54 -2.40 39.32
N ASP A 175 -1.66 -1.72 39.04
CA ASP A 175 -2.99 -2.32 38.89
C ASP A 175 -3.34 -2.66 37.43
N HIS A 176 -2.42 -2.46 36.49
CA HIS A 176 -2.67 -2.63 35.06
C HIS A 176 -1.84 -3.78 34.45
N THR A 177 -2.46 -4.48 33.51
CA THR A 177 -1.84 -5.61 32.80
C THR A 177 -1.80 -5.36 31.29
N PRO A 178 -1.07 -6.16 30.50
CA PRO A 178 -1.10 -6.07 29.04
C PRO A 178 -2.51 -6.19 28.43
N GLU A 179 -3.44 -6.88 29.09
CA GLU A 179 -4.84 -6.99 28.64
C GLU A 179 -5.57 -5.64 28.69
N ASP A 180 -5.16 -4.74 29.58
CA ASP A 180 -5.72 -3.39 29.65
C ASP A 180 -5.33 -2.53 28.44
N LEU A 181 -4.27 -2.87 27.71
CA LEU A 181 -3.84 -2.10 26.53
C LEU A 181 -4.92 -2.08 25.46
N GLU A 182 -5.57 -3.21 25.18
CA GLU A 182 -6.67 -3.27 24.21
C GLU A 182 -7.88 -2.45 24.69
N ARG A 183 -8.20 -2.56 25.99
CA ARG A 183 -9.31 -1.84 26.62
C ARG A 183 -9.09 -0.33 26.64
N LEU A 184 -7.85 0.13 26.86
CA LEU A 184 -7.48 1.55 27.01
C LEU A 184 -7.02 2.18 25.69
N ARG A 185 -6.79 1.39 24.62
CA ARG A 185 -6.43 1.87 23.29
C ARG A 185 -7.30 3.03 22.77
N PRO A 186 -8.65 3.02 22.92
CA PRO A 186 -9.48 4.13 22.47
C PRO A 186 -9.15 5.46 23.16
N LEU A 187 -8.80 5.43 24.46
CA LEU A 187 -8.44 6.63 25.21
C LEU A 187 -7.12 7.23 24.73
N ALA A 188 -6.11 6.39 24.50
CA ALA A 188 -4.84 6.80 23.91
C ALA A 188 -5.03 7.48 22.54
N LYS A 189 -5.93 6.93 21.71
CA LYS A 189 -6.29 7.53 20.41
C LYS A 189 -6.94 8.90 20.55
N SER A 190 -7.92 9.04 21.46
CA SER A 190 -8.57 10.33 21.69
C SER A 190 -7.60 11.41 22.16
N VAL A 191 -6.63 11.05 23.01
CA VAL A 191 -5.57 11.99 23.43
C VAL A 191 -4.69 12.39 22.24
N ALA A 192 -4.24 11.41 21.45
CA ALA A 192 -3.40 11.68 20.28
C ALA A 192 -4.12 12.57 19.23
N GLU A 193 -5.41 12.32 18.99
CA GLU A 193 -6.23 13.11 18.07
C GLU A 193 -6.43 14.54 18.57
N ALA A 194 -6.73 14.73 19.86
CA ALA A 194 -6.87 16.06 20.46
C ALA A 194 -5.54 16.85 20.41
N GLU A 195 -4.42 16.22 20.77
CA GLU A 195 -3.10 16.87 20.72
C GLU A 195 -2.70 17.25 19.29
N LEU A 196 -2.98 16.38 18.31
CA LEU A 196 -2.74 16.68 16.90
C LEU A 196 -3.59 17.86 16.43
N SER A 197 -4.90 17.87 16.76
CA SER A 197 -5.80 18.97 16.43
C SER A 197 -5.29 20.29 17.01
N MET A 198 -4.95 20.31 18.31
CA MET A 198 -4.44 21.52 18.96
C MET A 198 -3.08 21.97 18.37
N ALA A 199 -2.21 21.04 17.97
CA ALA A 199 -0.95 21.36 17.33
C ALA A 199 -1.14 21.99 15.94
N LEU A 200 -2.09 21.48 15.15
CA LEU A 200 -2.47 22.05 13.86
C LEU A 200 -3.05 23.45 14.03
N ASP A 201 -3.97 23.66 14.98
CA ASP A 201 -4.55 24.99 15.27
C ASP A 201 -3.49 26.01 15.68
N ARG A 202 -2.45 25.59 16.41
CA ARG A 202 -1.31 26.47 16.74
C ARG A 202 -0.50 26.83 15.50
N ARG A 203 -0.24 25.88 14.61
CA ARG A 203 0.53 26.11 13.37
C ARG A 203 -0.22 26.98 12.37
N LEU A 204 -1.52 26.73 12.16
CA LEU A 204 -2.34 27.53 11.25
C LEU A 204 -2.41 29.01 11.68
N ARG A 205 -2.55 29.26 12.99
CA ARG A 205 -2.52 30.63 13.54
C ARG A 205 -1.18 31.32 13.38
N GLN A 206 -0.08 30.58 13.35
CA GLN A 206 1.25 31.15 13.13
C GLN A 206 1.45 31.51 11.66
N ALA A 207 1.09 30.62 10.73
CA ALA A 207 1.20 30.87 9.29
C ALA A 207 0.39 32.11 8.86
N GLY A 208 -0.85 32.25 9.34
CA GLY A 208 -1.67 33.43 9.03
C GLY A 208 -1.13 34.75 9.59
N ARG A 209 -0.22 34.74 10.57
CA ARG A 209 0.46 35.94 11.09
C ARG A 209 1.73 36.29 10.34
N GLU A 210 2.31 35.34 9.62
CA GLU A 210 3.49 35.55 8.77
C GLU A 210 3.06 36.18 7.43
N ASP A 211 1.86 35.87 6.94
CA ASP A 211 1.26 36.51 5.75
C ASP A 211 0.75 37.95 5.97
N GLU A 212 0.63 38.40 7.22
CA GLU A 212 0.15 39.76 7.59
C GLU A 212 1.27 40.79 7.89
N GLN A 213 2.56 40.41 7.76
CA GLN A 213 3.67 41.34 7.95
C GLN A 213 4.18 41.89 6.60
N PRO A 214 4.11 43.22 6.36
CA PRO A 214 4.58 43.85 5.12
C PRO A 214 6.10 43.98 5.02
#